data_AF-Q9BNI0-F1
#
_entry.id   AF-Q9BNI0-F1
#
_cell.length_a   1.000
_cell.length_b   1.000
_cell.length_c   1.000
_cell.angle_alpha   90.00
_cell.angle_beta   90.00
_cell.angle_gamma   90.00
#
_symmetry.space_group_name_H-M   'P 1'
#
loop_
_entity.id
_entity.type
_entity.pdbx_description
1 polymer ?
#
loop_
_entity_poly.entity_id
_entity_poly.type
_entity_poly.pdbx_seq_one_letter_code
_entity_poly.pdbx_strand_id
1 'polypeptide(L)'
;IFHINTRVPTDLNPFRVIEGVRELVKKIVIVQGEDPLSRMANENATLLFDCLLRSTLCTKRVAEEFRLSSEAFEWLLGEIETRFQQAQVQP
;
A
#
# COMPACT_ATOMS: atom_id res chain seq x y z
N ILE A 1 -5.55 11.58 14.69
CA ILE A 1 -4.31 12.02 13.99
C ILE A 1 -4.69 12.89 12.80
N PHE A 2 -5.48 12.41 11.84
CA PHE A 2 -6.05 13.26 10.79
C PHE A 2 -7.56 13.44 11.01
N HIS A 3 -8.03 14.68 11.13
CA HIS A 3 -9.45 15.00 11.29
C HIS A 3 -10.12 15.05 9.92
N ILE A 4 -10.37 13.88 9.32
CA ILE A 4 -10.88 13.77 7.95
C ILE A 4 -12.32 14.28 7.87
N ASN A 5 -12.55 15.28 7.03
CA ASN A 5 -13.89 15.81 6.75
C ASN A 5 -14.48 15.13 5.52
N THR A 6 -15.40 14.19 5.75
CA THR A 6 -16.04 13.42 4.68
C THR A 6 -17.03 14.22 3.84
N ARG A 7 -17.25 15.50 4.11
CA ARG A 7 -18.15 16.37 3.32
C ARG A 7 -17.43 17.25 2.32
N VAL A 8 -16.09 17.35 2.42
CA VAL A 8 -15.26 18.19 1.56
C VAL A 8 -14.55 17.30 0.53
N PRO A 9 -14.29 17.78 -0.69
CA PRO A 9 -13.44 17.06 -1.65
C PRO A 9 -12.06 16.77 -1.06
N THR A 10 -11.48 15.62 -1.41
CA THR A 10 -10.08 15.30 -1.06
C THR A 10 -9.11 16.14 -1.89
N ASP A 11 -7.98 16.50 -1.28
CA ASP A 11 -6.82 17.13 -1.94
C ASP A 11 -5.91 16.10 -2.65
N LEU A 12 -6.19 14.80 -2.46
CA LEU A 12 -5.35 13.72 -2.95
C LEU A 12 -5.46 13.52 -4.46
N ASN A 13 -4.31 13.57 -5.13
CA ASN A 13 -4.21 13.33 -6.57
C ASN A 13 -4.37 11.83 -6.90
N PRO A 14 -5.28 11.46 -7.83
CA PRO A 14 -5.43 10.10 -8.36
C PRO A 14 -4.14 9.37 -8.74
N PHE A 15 -3.22 10.07 -9.40
CA PHE A 15 -1.94 9.51 -9.84
C PHE A 15 -1.02 9.22 -8.65
N ARG A 16 -1.09 10.03 -7.59
CA ARG A 16 -0.30 9.78 -6.38
C ARG A 16 -0.73 8.48 -5.70
N VAL A 17 -2.02 8.16 -5.71
CA VAL A 17 -2.52 6.87 -5.19
C VAL A 17 -1.93 5.69 -5.97
N ILE A 18 -1.95 5.76 -7.30
CA ILE A 18 -1.44 4.70 -8.16
C ILE A 18 0.06 4.47 -7.93
N GLU A 19 0.85 5.54 -7.94
CA GLU A 19 2.29 5.43 -7.73
C GLU A 19 2.62 5.00 -6.30
N GLY A 20 1.94 5.54 -5.28
CA GLY A 20 2.17 5.16 -3.88
C GLY A 20 1.89 3.69 -3.60
N VAL A 21 0.80 3.13 -4.16
CA VAL A 21 0.51 1.69 -4.04
C VAL A 21 1.55 0.86 -4.80
N ARG A 22 1.97 1.28 -6.00
CA ARG A 22 3.02 0.58 -6.76
C ARG A 22 4.36 0.59 -6.03
N GLU A 23 4.72 1.70 -5.39
CA GLU A 23 5.92 1.86 -4.57
C GLU A 23 5.85 0.95 -3.33
N LEU A 24 4.72 0.91 -2.64
CA LEU A 24 4.51 0.04 -1.47
C LEU A 24 4.67 -1.44 -1.83
N VAL A 25 4.06 -1.89 -2.94
CA VAL A 25 4.16 -3.29 -3.42
C VAL A 25 5.60 -3.72 -3.65
N LYS A 26 6.46 -2.83 -4.16
CA LYS A 26 7.89 -3.12 -4.36
C LYS A 26 8.66 -3.32 -3.06
N LYS A 27 8.19 -2.75 -1.95
CA LYS A 27 8.85 -2.85 -0.63
C LYS A 27 8.42 -4.09 0.16
N ILE A 28 7.37 -4.77 -0.29
CA ILE A 28 6.82 -5.97 0.35
C ILE A 28 7.64 -7.17 -0.14
N VAL A 29 8.75 -7.42 0.54
CA VAL A 29 9.71 -8.50 0.22
C VAL A 29 9.73 -9.52 1.36
N ILE A 30 9.39 -10.77 1.01
CA ILE A 30 9.48 -11.96 1.85
C ILE A 30 10.68 -12.82 1.43
N VAL A 31 10.85 -13.02 0.13
CA VAL A 31 12.00 -13.78 -0.41
C VAL A 31 13.04 -12.78 -0.88
N GLN A 32 14.19 -12.76 -0.19
CA GLN A 32 15.31 -11.88 -0.53
C GLN A 32 16.09 -12.43 -1.73
N GLY A 33 16.38 -11.60 -2.72
CA GLY A 33 17.21 -11.97 -3.87
C GLY A 33 16.79 -11.27 -5.17
N GLU A 34 17.77 -10.98 -6.04
CA GLU A 34 17.57 -10.30 -7.33
C GLU A 34 17.51 -11.25 -8.52
N ASP A 35 17.83 -12.53 -8.30
CA ASP A 35 17.78 -13.53 -9.36
C ASP A 35 16.33 -13.85 -9.78
N PRO A 36 16.11 -14.36 -11.01
CA PRO A 36 14.76 -14.61 -11.52
C PRO A 36 13.93 -15.55 -10.64
N LEU A 37 14.55 -16.54 -9.99
CA LEU A 37 13.85 -17.50 -9.14
C LEU A 37 13.37 -16.84 -7.85
N SER A 38 14.22 -16.05 -7.21
CA SER A 38 13.89 -15.29 -6.00
C SER A 38 12.75 -14.29 -6.25
N ARG A 39 12.77 -13.59 -7.39
CA ARG A 39 11.69 -12.67 -7.76
C ARG A 39 10.35 -13.39 -7.97
N MET A 40 10.36 -14.49 -8.72
CA MET A 40 9.15 -15.31 -8.92
C MET A 40 8.62 -15.86 -7.60
N ALA A 41 9.52 -16.31 -6.71
CA ALA A 41 9.13 -16.81 -5.40
C ALA A 41 8.50 -15.70 -4.53
N ASN A 42 9.05 -14.48 -4.54
CA ASN A 42 8.48 -13.35 -3.83
C ASN A 42 7.11 -12.93 -4.39
N GLU A 43 6.99 -12.86 -5.72
CA GLU A 43 5.71 -12.55 -6.39
C GLU A 43 4.62 -13.55 -5.99
N ASN A 44 4.94 -14.85 -6.01
CA ASN A 44 4.01 -15.90 -5.58
C ASN A 44 3.66 -15.81 -4.08
N ALA A 45 4.65 -15.54 -3.23
CA ALA A 45 4.45 -15.43 -1.77
C ALA A 45 3.57 -14.22 -1.38
N THR A 46 3.63 -13.14 -2.17
CA THR A 46 2.96 -11.87 -1.87
C THR A 46 1.70 -11.61 -2.71
N LEU A 47 1.37 -12.48 -3.66
CA LEU A 47 0.28 -12.32 -4.63
C LEU A 47 -1.06 -11.92 -3.99
N LEU A 48 -1.50 -12.63 -2.95
CA LEU A 48 -2.77 -12.33 -2.28
C LEU A 48 -2.75 -10.96 -1.60
N PHE A 49 -1.61 -10.59 -1.01
CA PHE A 49 -1.46 -9.30 -0.35
C PHE A 49 -1.40 -8.16 -1.36
N ASP A 50 -0.74 -8.34 -2.51
CA ASP A 50 -0.76 -7.38 -3.61
C ASP A 50 -2.20 -7.14 -4.13
N CYS A 51 -2.96 -8.22 -4.36
CA CYS A 51 -4.38 -8.12 -4.72
C CYS A 51 -5.20 -7.35 -3.67
N LEU A 52 -4.97 -7.62 -2.38
CA LEU A 52 -5.66 -6.93 -1.29
C LEU A 52 -5.34 -5.44 -1.28
N LEU A 53 -4.06 -5.07 -1.40
CA LEU A 53 -3.64 -3.67 -1.41
C LEU A 53 -4.26 -2.91 -2.59
N ARG A 54 -4.20 -3.48 -3.80
CA ARG A 54 -4.74 -2.83 -5.00
C ARG A 54 -6.27 -2.72 -4.97
N SER A 55 -6.97 -3.73 -4.46
CA SER A 55 -8.44 -3.70 -4.36
C SER A 55 -8.95 -2.77 -3.25
N THR A 56 -8.17 -2.62 -2.17
CA THR A 56 -8.52 -1.75 -1.04
C THR A 56 -8.14 -0.31 -1.31
N LEU A 57 -6.91 -0.05 -1.76
CA LEU A 57 -6.36 1.28 -1.99
C LEU A 57 -6.54 1.77 -3.42
N CYS A 58 -7.55 1.26 -4.15
CA CYS A 58 -7.83 1.79 -5.48
C CYS A 58 -8.31 3.25 -5.38
N THR A 59 -7.91 4.07 -6.36
CA THR A 59 -8.11 5.53 -6.34
C THR A 59 -9.54 5.94 -6.01
N LYS A 60 -10.54 5.25 -6.57
CA LYS A 60 -11.95 5.55 -6.32
C LYS A 60 -12.32 5.37 -4.85
N ARG A 61 -11.93 4.26 -4.22
CA ARG A 61 -12.26 3.99 -2.82
C ARG A 61 -11.53 4.95 -1.89
N VAL A 62 -10.25 5.21 -2.16
CA VAL A 62 -9.46 6.17 -1.38
C VAL A 62 -10.07 7.58 -1.42
N ALA A 63 -10.53 8.02 -2.59
CA ALA A 63 -11.10 9.36 -2.74
C ALA A 63 -12.57 9.49 -2.30
N GLU A 64 -13.43 8.50 -2.58
CA GLU A 64 -14.88 8.61 -2.38
C GLU A 64 -15.38 7.93 -1.11
N GLU A 65 -14.85 6.76 -0.78
CA GLU A 65 -15.28 5.92 0.36
C GLU A 65 -14.52 6.31 1.63
N PHE A 66 -13.19 6.31 1.57
CA PHE A 66 -12.32 6.64 2.71
C PHE A 66 -12.05 8.14 2.84
N ARG A 67 -12.11 8.86 1.70
CA ARG A 67 -11.90 10.32 1.62
C ARG A 67 -10.60 10.76 2.29
N LEU A 68 -9.53 9.99 2.07
CA LEU A 68 -8.22 10.29 2.67
C LEU A 68 -7.67 11.59 2.10
N SER A 69 -7.06 12.42 2.95
CA SER A 69 -6.20 13.51 2.50
C SER A 69 -4.87 12.99 1.99
N SER A 70 -4.10 13.83 1.29
CA SER A 70 -2.74 13.47 0.85
C SER A 70 -1.86 13.02 2.02
N GLU A 71 -1.89 13.76 3.12
CA GLU A 71 -1.13 13.45 4.33
C GLU A 71 -1.56 12.12 4.98
N ALA A 72 -2.87 11.87 5.07
CA ALA A 72 -3.39 10.64 5.64
C ALA A 72 -3.04 9.41 4.78
N PHE A 73 -3.01 9.58 3.45
CA PHE A 73 -2.62 8.53 2.53
C PHE A 73 -1.13 8.17 2.66
N GLU A 74 -0.23 9.16 2.69
CA GLU A 74 1.21 8.91 2.87
C GLU A 74 1.51 8.23 4.21
N TRP A 75 0.88 8.70 5.28
CA TRP A 75 1.00 8.08 6.59
C TRP A 75 0.52 6.62 6.59
N LEU A 76 -0.62 6.35 5.93
CA LEU A 76 -1.16 5.00 5.82
C LEU A 76 -0.20 4.05 5.09
N LEU A 77 0.43 4.48 4.00
CA LEU A 77 1.40 3.66 3.27
C LEU A 77 2.60 3.29 4.18
N GLY A 78 3.11 4.25 4.94
CA GLY A 78 4.21 4.00 5.89
C GLY A 78 3.83 3.08 7.05
N GLU A 79 2.60 3.21 7.58
CA GLU A 79 2.09 2.32 8.62
C GLU A 79 1.93 0.89 8.09
N ILE A 80 1.42 0.71 6.87
CA ILE A 80 1.30 -0.62 6.25
C ILE A 80 2.68 -1.27 6.09
N GLU A 81 3.67 -0.53 5.56
CA GLU A 81 5.05 -1.00 5.42
C GLU A 81 5.63 -1.46 6.77
N THR A 82 5.49 -0.62 7.79
CA THR A 82 6.00 -0.89 9.15
C THR A 82 5.34 -2.13 9.76
N ARG A 83 4.02 -2.24 9.65
CA ARG A 83 3.25 -3.39 10.17
C ARG A 83 3.59 -4.67 9.43
N PHE A 84 3.81 -4.59 8.12
CA PHE A 84 4.21 -5.74 7.32
C PHE A 84 5.57 -6.28 7.76
N GLN A 85 6.55 -5.41 7.99
CA GLN A 85 7.87 -5.83 8.50
C GLN A 85 7.78 -6.45 9.89
N GLN A 86 6.98 -5.88 10.79
CA GLN A 86 6.78 -6.42 12.14
C GLN A 86 6.05 -7.76 12.18
N ALA A 87 5.20 -8.04 11.18
CA ALA A 87 4.42 -9.27 11.10
C ALA A 87 5.24 -10.47 10.59
N GLN A 88 6.49 -10.28 10.17
CA GLN A 88 7.34 -11.37 9.73
C GLN A 88 7.69 -12.31 10.90
N VAL A 89 7.73 -13.60 10.60
CA VAL A 89 8.11 -14.62 11.58
C VAL A 89 9.57 -14.40 11.99
N GLN A 90 9.82 -14.38 13.30
CA GLN A 90 11.18 -14.34 13.82
C GLN A 90 11.88 -15.68 13.50
N PRO A 91 13.09 -15.64 12.91
CA PRO A 91 13.86 -16.85 12.59
C PRO A 91 14.13 -17.76 13.79
#